data_AF-E0RVA7-F1
#
_entry.id   AF-E0RVA7-F1
#
_cell.length_a   1.000
_cell.length_b   1.000
_cell.length_c   1.000
_cell.angle_alpha   90.00
_cell.angle_beta   90.00
_cell.angle_gamma   90.00
#
_symmetry.space_group_name_H-M   'P 1'
#
loop_
_entity.id
_entity.type
_entity.pdbx_description
1 polymer ?
#
loop_
_entity_poly.entity_id
_entity_poly.type
_entity_poly.pdbx_seq_one_letter_code
_entity_poly.pdbx_strand_id
1 'polypeptide(L)'
;MAGIGFELKKLFKATGVLSMLRAYGYTGMITAGPMILGFIFLLSIQIIADRFGLSQTDTELLVSIITYSLLASMIYSSIFSMVMTRFVADLLYEQKGEDVIPSLEGILVFLLPSGMLLWSVFLVFSGVTFTQGFLSLMLFAELLTVWTEMNYLSAIKDYRGILISYVVSIGLAVFTASFGGRIFGGSINIMLFSVVLGYGVMMALDMMLLYGFFPNSHKNYFDFLPWFDEYSDLMVIGLTTNIGLFSHLVIAWFGGIGHRIRGLFYAAPEHDISALFAFLTILITTINFVASVEVNLYPKYRKYYDLFNGHGSILEIEQAEKEMLTVLDHELIYTARRQFYGTTLILGVGLIILERLPLGFDALMEGYFRILCVGYGAYAVANVLTLVLMYFTAYEDAKKANILFAVTTTALSLVSLLFEPKYYGFAFAFGSIVYLVYAINRLMTYTRRLPYHILSAQPIMAVRKKGLGTKLYMFILAKNGQAGEKEV
;
A
#
# COMPACT_ATOMS: atom_id res chain seq x y z
N MET A 1 1.33 -9.06 -9.55
CA MET A 1 0.91 -9.23 -10.96
C MET A 1 0.96 -10.70 -11.35
N ALA A 2 0.13 -11.54 -10.71
CA ALA A 2 0.02 -12.97 -11.01
C ALA A 2 -1.37 -13.27 -11.60
N GLY A 3 -1.59 -12.86 -12.86
CA GLY A 3 -2.65 -13.41 -13.72
C GLY A 3 -4.07 -12.82 -13.58
N ILE A 4 -4.20 -11.56 -13.19
CA ILE A 4 -5.45 -10.77 -13.33
C ILE A 4 -5.77 -10.53 -14.82
N GLY A 5 -4.73 -10.53 -15.66
CA GLY A 5 -4.81 -10.23 -17.08
C GLY A 5 -5.78 -11.10 -17.88
N PHE A 6 -6.15 -12.33 -17.47
CA PHE A 6 -7.05 -13.15 -18.29
C PHE A 6 -8.52 -12.70 -18.23
N GLU A 7 -9.02 -12.42 -17.02
CA GLU A 7 -10.35 -11.84 -16.78
C GLU A 7 -10.43 -10.41 -17.34
N LEU A 8 -9.42 -9.58 -17.07
CA LEU A 8 -9.34 -8.23 -17.60
C LEU A 8 -9.25 -8.21 -19.14
N LYS A 9 -8.43 -9.07 -19.75
CA LYS A 9 -8.33 -9.15 -21.22
C LYS A 9 -9.65 -9.58 -21.86
N LYS A 10 -10.47 -10.39 -21.19
CA LYS A 10 -11.82 -10.73 -21.67
C LYS A 10 -12.76 -9.52 -21.58
N LEU A 11 -12.68 -8.74 -20.50
CA LEU A 11 -13.48 -7.52 -20.31
C LEU A 11 -13.08 -6.39 -21.28
N PHE A 12 -11.77 -6.20 -21.52
CA PHE A 12 -11.24 -5.18 -22.43
C PHE A 12 -11.32 -5.56 -23.92
N LYS A 13 -11.68 -6.81 -24.26
CA LYS A 13 -11.96 -7.24 -25.64
C LYS A 13 -13.30 -6.73 -26.18
N ALA A 14 -14.22 -6.32 -25.32
CA ALA A 14 -15.55 -5.87 -25.73
C ALA A 14 -15.50 -4.43 -26.26
N THR A 15 -15.94 -4.23 -27.51
CA THR A 15 -15.97 -2.90 -28.16
C THR A 15 -17.19 -2.11 -27.68
N GLY A 16 -16.96 -0.93 -27.08
CA GLY A 16 -18.00 0.01 -26.68
C GLY A 16 -17.65 0.82 -25.43
N VAL A 17 -18.13 2.06 -25.36
CA VAL A 17 -17.85 2.98 -24.22
C VAL A 17 -18.34 2.39 -22.89
N LEU A 18 -19.53 1.76 -22.88
CA LEU A 18 -20.11 1.14 -21.69
C LEU A 18 -19.32 -0.10 -21.23
N SER A 19 -18.83 -0.90 -22.18
CA SER A 19 -17.97 -2.06 -21.90
C SER A 19 -16.63 -1.64 -21.32
N MET A 20 -16.03 -0.56 -21.85
CA MET A 20 -14.82 0.02 -21.27
C MET A 20 -15.07 0.58 -19.87
N LEU A 21 -16.16 1.33 -19.65
CA LEU A 21 -16.52 1.82 -18.30
C LEU A 21 -16.69 0.67 -17.31
N ARG A 22 -17.32 -0.44 -17.73
CA ARG A 22 -17.45 -1.63 -16.90
C ARG A 22 -16.11 -2.29 -16.59
N ALA A 23 -15.20 -2.38 -17.56
CA ALA A 23 -13.86 -2.94 -17.37
C ALA A 23 -13.00 -2.08 -16.42
N TYR A 24 -13.02 -0.76 -16.58
CA TYR A 24 -12.36 0.17 -15.67
C TYR A 24 -13.02 0.19 -14.28
N GLY A 25 -14.35 0.11 -14.19
CA GLY A 25 -15.08 0.03 -12.93
C GLY A 25 -14.73 -1.24 -12.15
N TYR A 26 -14.63 -2.39 -12.82
CA TYR A 26 -14.21 -3.64 -12.20
C TYR A 26 -12.75 -3.60 -11.75
N THR A 27 -11.84 -3.09 -12.60
CA THR A 27 -10.43 -2.89 -12.23
C THR A 27 -10.30 -1.94 -11.03
N GLY A 28 -11.09 -0.87 -11.02
CA GLY A 28 -11.15 0.09 -9.93
C GLY A 28 -11.62 -0.52 -8.63
N MET A 29 -12.68 -1.32 -8.67
CA MET A 29 -13.18 -2.06 -7.51
C MET A 29 -12.13 -3.02 -6.96
N ILE A 30 -11.34 -3.66 -7.82
CA ILE A 30 -10.28 -4.59 -7.42
C ILE A 30 -9.09 -3.87 -6.77
N THR A 31 -8.61 -2.81 -7.41
CA THR A 31 -7.33 -2.17 -7.06
C THR A 31 -7.48 -1.03 -6.06
N ALA A 32 -8.59 -0.29 -6.14
CA ALA A 32 -8.89 0.88 -5.32
C ALA A 32 -10.05 0.65 -4.34
N GLY A 33 -10.83 -0.43 -4.51
CA GLY A 33 -12.00 -0.74 -3.67
C GLY A 33 -11.67 -0.75 -2.18
N PRO A 34 -10.66 -1.49 -1.70
CA PRO A 34 -10.25 -1.50 -0.30
C PRO A 34 -9.98 -0.11 0.29
N MET A 35 -9.28 0.74 -0.47
CA MET A 35 -8.93 2.10 -0.05
C MET A 35 -10.16 3.02 -0.01
N ILE A 36 -11.04 2.95 -1.03
CA ILE A 36 -12.30 3.71 -1.07
C ILE A 36 -13.23 3.28 0.07
N LEU A 37 -13.33 1.98 0.31
CA LEU A 37 -14.15 1.40 1.37
C LEU A 37 -13.62 1.78 2.76
N GLY A 38 -12.31 1.78 2.97
CA GLY A 38 -11.68 2.31 4.18
C GLY A 38 -11.97 3.81 4.40
N PHE A 39 -11.94 4.61 3.35
CA PHE A 39 -12.32 6.03 3.43
C PHE A 39 -13.81 6.21 3.80
N ILE A 40 -14.71 5.47 3.15
CA ILE A 40 -16.15 5.48 3.46
C ILE A 40 -16.39 5.03 4.90
N PHE A 41 -15.65 4.03 5.37
CA PHE A 41 -15.74 3.53 6.75
C PHE A 41 -15.41 4.63 7.76
N LEU A 42 -14.27 5.32 7.60
CA LEU A 42 -13.85 6.39 8.51
C LEU A 42 -14.87 7.55 8.51
N LEU A 43 -15.31 7.99 7.34
CA LEU A 43 -16.34 9.03 7.23
C LEU A 43 -17.66 8.61 7.89
N SER A 44 -18.07 7.35 7.71
CA SER A 44 -19.33 6.85 8.27
C SER A 44 -19.29 6.90 9.80
N ILE A 45 -18.18 6.45 10.41
CA ILE A 45 -18.00 6.50 11.86
C ILE A 45 -17.98 7.94 12.37
N GLN A 46 -17.33 8.86 11.66
CA GLN A 46 -17.30 10.28 12.03
C GLN A 46 -18.68 10.92 12.00
N ILE A 47 -19.45 10.73 10.91
CA ILE A 47 -20.82 11.25 10.78
C ILE A 47 -21.74 10.70 11.89
N ILE A 48 -21.56 9.43 12.27
CA ILE A 48 -22.31 8.80 13.35
C ILE A 48 -21.93 9.41 14.70
N ALA A 49 -20.63 9.58 14.96
CA ALA A 49 -20.13 10.20 16.18
C ALA A 49 -20.72 11.61 16.39
N ASP A 50 -20.71 12.44 15.35
CA ASP A 50 -21.28 13.80 15.39
C ASP A 50 -22.79 13.76 15.61
N ARG A 51 -23.51 12.86 14.94
CA ARG A 51 -24.98 12.73 15.09
C ARG A 51 -25.41 12.36 16.52
N PHE A 52 -24.60 11.57 17.23
CA PHE A 52 -24.88 11.18 18.61
C PHE A 52 -24.28 12.13 19.65
N GLY A 53 -23.80 13.30 19.23
CA GLY A 53 -23.37 14.39 20.12
C GLY A 53 -22.02 14.16 20.77
N LEU A 54 -21.11 13.42 20.14
CA LEU A 54 -19.73 13.30 20.63
C LEU A 54 -19.06 14.69 20.65
N SER A 55 -18.31 14.99 21.71
CA SER A 55 -17.62 16.28 21.82
C SER A 55 -16.58 16.43 20.71
N GLN A 56 -16.35 17.64 20.22
CA GLN A 56 -15.35 17.88 19.15
C GLN A 56 -13.97 17.34 19.54
N THR A 57 -13.54 17.53 20.79
CA THR A 57 -12.26 17.00 21.30
C THR A 57 -12.21 15.47 21.27
N ASP A 58 -13.31 14.79 21.63
CA ASP A 58 -13.34 13.32 21.59
C ASP A 58 -13.48 12.77 20.16
N THR A 59 -14.12 13.50 19.25
CA THR A 59 -14.15 13.20 17.81
C THR A 59 -12.75 13.31 17.20
N GLU A 60 -12.01 14.38 17.49
CA GLU A 60 -10.62 14.54 17.06
C GLU A 60 -9.71 13.45 17.65
N LEU A 61 -9.93 13.08 18.92
CA LEU A 61 -9.20 11.98 19.55
C LEU A 61 -9.50 10.63 18.90
N LEU A 62 -10.76 10.35 18.57
CA LEU A 62 -11.18 9.14 17.86
C LEU A 62 -10.46 9.02 16.51
N VAL A 63 -10.52 10.08 15.69
CA VAL A 63 -9.87 10.14 14.38
C VAL A 63 -8.36 9.99 14.53
N SER A 64 -7.77 10.61 15.54
CA SER A 64 -6.32 10.53 15.80
C SER A 64 -5.89 9.13 16.21
N ILE A 65 -6.61 8.47 17.12
CA ILE A 65 -6.32 7.08 17.52
C ILE A 65 -6.35 6.16 16.30
N ILE A 66 -7.38 6.27 15.46
CA ILE A 66 -7.51 5.43 14.26
C ILE A 66 -6.39 5.74 13.25
N THR A 67 -6.14 7.02 12.98
CA THR A 67 -5.11 7.47 12.01
C THR A 67 -3.72 7.02 12.44
N TYR A 68 -3.39 7.17 13.72
CA TYR A 68 -2.12 6.75 14.28
C TYR A 68 -1.97 5.22 14.21
N SER A 69 -2.99 4.45 14.62
CA SER A 69 -2.99 3.00 14.49
C SER A 69 -2.83 2.54 13.04
N LEU A 70 -3.48 3.21 12.08
CA LEU A 70 -3.38 2.93 10.66
C LEU A 70 -1.99 3.21 10.11
N LEU A 71 -1.47 4.43 10.33
CA LEU A 71 -0.13 4.82 9.83
C LEU A 71 0.97 3.96 10.45
N ALA A 72 0.93 3.72 11.77
CA ALA A 72 1.95 2.94 12.46
C ALA A 72 1.93 1.47 12.02
N SER A 73 0.75 0.85 11.91
CA SER A 73 0.63 -0.55 11.47
C SER A 73 1.05 -0.74 10.01
N MET A 74 0.73 0.23 9.14
CA MET A 74 1.14 0.21 7.74
C MET A 74 2.65 0.39 7.57
N ILE A 75 3.26 1.35 8.27
CA ILE A 75 4.73 1.54 8.24
C ILE A 75 5.42 0.28 8.75
N TYR A 76 4.94 -0.30 9.86
CA TYR A 76 5.54 -1.49 10.43
C TYR A 76 5.41 -2.73 9.52
N SER A 77 4.21 -3.00 8.99
CA SER A 77 3.97 -4.14 8.09
C SER A 77 4.69 -4.00 6.75
N SER A 78 4.93 -2.77 6.28
CA SER A 78 5.62 -2.50 5.00
C SER A 78 7.06 -3.03 4.94
N ILE A 79 7.72 -3.22 6.09
CA ILE A 79 9.06 -3.81 6.19
C ILE A 79 9.06 -5.25 5.67
N PHE A 80 7.96 -5.98 5.88
CA PHE A 80 7.82 -7.39 5.56
C PHE A 80 7.06 -7.63 4.26
N SER A 81 6.05 -6.78 3.98
CA SER A 81 5.09 -6.90 2.87
C SER A 81 5.72 -7.32 1.55
N MET A 82 6.69 -6.56 1.02
CA MET A 82 7.21 -6.80 -0.33
C MET A 82 8.01 -8.10 -0.45
N VAL A 83 8.75 -8.47 0.60
CA VAL A 83 9.47 -9.74 0.66
C VAL A 83 8.50 -10.91 0.69
N MET A 84 7.44 -10.81 1.51
CA MET A 84 6.41 -11.85 1.58
C MET A 84 5.65 -11.98 0.26
N THR A 85 5.29 -10.87 -0.39
CA THR A 85 4.66 -10.92 -1.72
C THR A 85 5.57 -11.59 -2.74
N ARG A 86 6.89 -11.32 -2.71
CA ARG A 86 7.86 -12.00 -3.58
C ARG A 86 7.94 -13.49 -3.29
N PHE A 87 8.02 -13.88 -2.02
CA PHE A 87 8.04 -15.27 -1.58
C PHE A 87 6.79 -16.04 -2.02
N VAL A 88 5.60 -15.46 -1.81
CA VAL A 88 4.33 -16.06 -2.26
C VAL A 88 4.30 -16.18 -3.78
N ALA A 89 4.77 -15.18 -4.52
CA ALA A 89 4.85 -15.26 -5.98
C ALA A 89 5.76 -16.41 -6.45
N ASP A 90 6.90 -16.63 -5.77
CA ASP A 90 7.81 -17.74 -6.07
C ASP A 90 7.15 -19.10 -5.74
N LEU A 91 6.44 -19.23 -4.61
CA LEU A 91 5.68 -20.46 -4.28
C LEU A 91 4.63 -20.79 -5.34
N LEU A 92 3.87 -19.79 -5.81
CA LEU A 92 2.85 -19.98 -6.83
C LEU A 92 3.46 -20.36 -8.18
N TYR A 93 4.63 -19.79 -8.51
CA TYR A 93 5.37 -20.15 -9.72
C TYR A 93 5.88 -21.59 -9.66
N GLU A 94 6.39 -22.02 -8.50
CA GLU A 94 6.86 -23.39 -8.24
C GLU A 94 5.72 -24.39 -7.99
N GLN A 95 4.46 -23.97 -8.08
CA GLN A 95 3.26 -24.78 -7.81
C GLN A 95 3.18 -25.33 -6.38
N LYS A 96 3.85 -24.70 -5.41
CA LYS A 96 3.84 -25.02 -3.98
C LYS A 96 2.78 -24.19 -3.23
N GLY A 97 1.54 -24.21 -3.73
CA GLY A 97 0.43 -23.45 -3.14
C GLY A 97 0.08 -23.86 -1.71
N GLU A 98 0.48 -25.05 -1.29
CA GLU A 98 0.26 -25.63 0.05
C GLU A 98 1.07 -24.98 1.18
N ASP A 99 2.16 -24.30 0.84
CA ASP A 99 3.03 -23.61 1.80
C ASP A 99 2.69 -22.11 1.93
N VAL A 100 1.67 -21.63 1.20
CA VAL A 100 1.23 -20.23 1.26
C VAL A 100 0.64 -19.91 2.64
N ILE A 101 -0.31 -20.70 3.15
CA ILE A 101 -0.93 -20.47 4.47
C ILE A 101 0.08 -20.62 5.62
N PRO A 102 0.92 -21.69 5.67
CA PRO A 102 1.97 -21.77 6.68
C PRO A 102 2.89 -20.55 6.71
N SER A 103 3.22 -19.97 5.56
CA SER A 103 4.05 -18.76 5.52
C SER A 103 3.35 -17.53 6.10
N LEU A 104 2.02 -17.42 5.92
CA LEU A 104 1.20 -16.36 6.53
C LEU A 104 1.18 -16.51 8.05
N GLU A 105 0.87 -17.71 8.54
CA GLU A 105 0.89 -18.01 9.97
C GLU A 105 2.29 -17.74 10.57
N GLY A 106 3.35 -18.16 9.86
CA GLY A 106 4.74 -17.98 10.26
C GLY A 106 5.15 -16.51 10.36
N ILE A 107 4.76 -15.65 9.41
CA ILE A 107 5.09 -14.22 9.49
C ILE A 107 4.30 -13.52 10.60
N LEU A 108 3.04 -13.90 10.83
CA LEU A 108 2.22 -13.33 11.91
C LEU A 108 2.79 -13.63 13.29
N VAL A 109 3.42 -14.79 13.50
CA VAL A 109 4.12 -15.14 14.75
C VAL A 109 5.27 -14.17 15.08
N PHE A 110 5.93 -13.59 14.07
CA PHE A 110 6.93 -12.55 14.30
C PHE A 110 6.30 -11.16 14.40
N LEU A 111 5.40 -10.86 13.46
CA LEU A 111 4.89 -9.51 13.22
C LEU A 111 3.95 -9.04 14.35
N LEU A 112 3.08 -9.91 14.86
CA LEU A 112 2.14 -9.54 15.94
C LEU A 112 2.83 -9.26 17.28
N PRO A 113 3.67 -10.16 17.86
CA PRO A 113 4.27 -9.89 19.16
C PRO A 113 5.21 -8.69 19.14
N SER A 114 6.01 -8.55 18.09
CA SER A 114 6.95 -7.44 17.94
C SER A 114 6.23 -6.10 17.72
N GLY A 115 5.21 -6.06 16.87
CA GLY A 115 4.39 -4.88 16.65
C GLY A 115 3.59 -4.48 17.89
N MET A 116 2.91 -5.43 18.53
CA MET A 116 2.14 -5.16 19.76
C MET A 116 3.02 -4.66 20.89
N LEU A 117 4.25 -5.18 21.04
CA LEU A 117 5.20 -4.68 22.03
C LEU A 117 5.55 -3.20 21.78
N LEU A 118 5.92 -2.85 20.53
CA LEU A 118 6.26 -1.48 20.15
C LEU A 118 5.07 -0.53 20.35
N TRP A 119 3.87 -0.95 19.95
CA TRP A 119 2.66 -0.13 20.09
C TRP A 119 2.23 0.03 21.55
N SER A 120 2.37 -1.03 22.36
CA SER A 120 2.07 -0.98 23.80
C SER A 120 2.97 0.03 24.52
N VAL A 121 4.25 0.12 24.17
CA VAL A 121 5.16 1.13 24.72
C VAL A 121 4.63 2.54 24.44
N PHE A 122 4.24 2.83 23.19
CA PHE A 122 3.62 4.12 22.85
C PHE A 122 2.35 4.38 23.67
N LEU A 123 1.44 3.40 23.75
CA LEU A 123 0.17 3.54 24.45
C LEU A 123 0.32 3.82 25.94
N VAL A 124 1.31 3.22 26.61
CA VAL A 124 1.62 3.48 28.03
C VAL A 124 1.93 4.96 28.28
N PHE A 125 2.62 5.62 27.36
CA PHE A 125 2.96 7.04 27.47
C PHE A 125 1.95 7.98 26.79
N SER A 126 0.98 7.43 26.07
CA SER A 126 0.08 8.21 25.21
C SER A 126 -0.95 9.06 25.95
N GLY A 127 -1.22 8.79 27.22
CA GLY A 127 -2.16 9.54 28.05
C GLY A 127 -3.65 9.26 27.79
N VAL A 128 -3.98 8.18 27.06
CA VAL A 128 -5.37 7.71 26.89
C VAL A 128 -5.82 6.83 28.05
N THR A 129 -7.12 6.62 28.18
CA THR A 129 -7.67 5.72 29.20
C THR A 129 -7.29 4.26 28.90
N PHE A 130 -7.30 3.40 29.91
CA PHE A 130 -6.99 1.98 29.73
C PHE A 130 -7.88 1.32 28.65
N THR A 131 -9.18 1.62 28.64
CA THR A 131 -10.12 1.10 27.64
C THR A 131 -9.77 1.56 26.22
N GLN A 132 -9.45 2.85 26.04
CA GLN A 132 -9.04 3.39 24.74
C GLN A 132 -7.71 2.79 24.27
N GLY A 133 -6.75 2.64 25.19
CA GLY A 133 -5.46 2.01 24.90
C GLY A 133 -5.62 0.54 24.51
N PHE A 134 -6.44 -0.22 25.24
CA PHE A 134 -6.71 -1.62 24.91
C PHE A 134 -7.39 -1.77 23.54
N LEU A 135 -8.42 -0.95 23.25
CA LEU A 135 -9.09 -0.96 21.95
C LEU A 135 -8.14 -0.53 20.82
N SER A 136 -7.28 0.47 21.04
CA SER A 136 -6.26 0.88 20.08
C SER A 136 -5.22 -0.21 19.84
N LEU A 137 -4.84 -0.97 20.86
CA LEU A 137 -3.93 -2.11 20.73
C LEU A 137 -4.56 -3.25 19.90
N MET A 138 -5.85 -3.55 20.14
CA MET A 138 -6.60 -4.53 19.36
C MET A 138 -6.72 -4.08 17.90
N LEU A 139 -7.12 -2.83 17.66
CA LEU A 139 -7.18 -2.26 16.31
C LEU A 139 -5.83 -2.34 15.61
N PHE A 140 -4.74 -2.00 16.30
CA PHE A 140 -3.40 -2.06 15.74
C PHE A 140 -3.00 -3.50 15.37
N ALA A 141 -3.30 -4.49 16.23
CA ALA A 141 -3.04 -5.90 15.95
C ALA A 141 -3.88 -6.42 14.77
N GLU A 142 -5.17 -6.07 14.72
CA GLU A 142 -6.06 -6.40 13.60
C GLU A 142 -5.54 -5.80 12.29
N LEU A 143 -5.16 -4.53 12.29
CA LEU A 143 -4.60 -3.86 11.10
C LEU A 143 -3.31 -4.54 10.64
N LEU A 144 -2.41 -4.90 11.56
CA LEU A 144 -1.19 -5.65 11.22
C LEU A 144 -1.51 -6.96 10.48
N THR A 145 -2.51 -7.70 10.94
CA THR A 145 -2.97 -8.92 10.29
C THR A 145 -3.60 -8.61 8.93
N VAL A 146 -4.55 -7.68 8.87
CA VAL A 146 -5.24 -7.27 7.63
C VAL A 146 -4.28 -6.80 6.55
N TRP A 147 -3.29 -5.96 6.88
CA TRP A 147 -2.28 -5.53 5.91
C TRP A 147 -1.50 -6.71 5.34
N THR A 148 -1.21 -7.69 6.19
CA THR A 148 -0.50 -8.92 5.81
C THR A 148 -1.41 -9.80 4.94
N GLU A 149 -2.65 -10.04 5.34
CA GLU A 149 -3.66 -10.77 4.58
C GLU A 149 -3.88 -10.15 3.20
N MET A 150 -3.97 -8.83 3.10
CA MET A 150 -4.14 -8.12 1.82
C MET A 150 -2.99 -8.38 0.84
N ASN A 151 -1.75 -8.53 1.32
CA ASN A 151 -0.63 -8.93 0.46
C ASN A 151 -0.85 -10.33 -0.14
N TYR A 152 -1.42 -11.25 0.64
CA TYR A 152 -1.70 -12.64 0.22
C TYR A 152 -2.97 -12.74 -0.62
N LEU A 153 -4.03 -12.01 -0.27
CA LEU A 153 -5.27 -11.89 -1.02
C LEU A 153 -5.02 -11.38 -2.43
N SER A 154 -3.97 -10.58 -2.65
CA SER A 154 -3.58 -10.16 -4.01
C SER A 154 -3.23 -11.33 -4.94
N ALA A 155 -2.87 -12.49 -4.39
CA ALA A 155 -2.67 -13.74 -5.13
C ALA A 155 -3.98 -14.50 -5.37
N ILE A 156 -4.97 -14.33 -4.48
CA ILE A 156 -6.31 -14.91 -4.60
C ILE A 156 -7.12 -14.05 -5.57
N LYS A 157 -7.56 -14.64 -6.68
CA LYS A 157 -8.34 -13.93 -7.71
C LYS A 157 -9.84 -13.83 -7.39
N ASP A 158 -10.21 -14.02 -6.13
CA ASP A 158 -11.60 -13.92 -5.66
C ASP A 158 -11.91 -12.51 -5.12
N TYR A 159 -11.98 -11.57 -6.04
CA TYR A 159 -12.28 -10.17 -5.73
C TYR A 159 -13.70 -9.96 -5.20
N ARG A 160 -14.63 -10.89 -5.48
CA ARG A 160 -15.99 -10.80 -4.95
C ARG A 160 -16.01 -11.14 -3.48
N GLY A 161 -15.31 -12.21 -3.07
CA GLY A 161 -15.13 -12.57 -1.67
C GLY A 161 -14.52 -11.42 -0.87
N ILE A 162 -13.44 -10.82 -1.38
CA ILE A 162 -12.80 -9.65 -0.76
C ILE A 162 -13.78 -8.48 -0.67
N LEU A 163 -14.49 -8.12 -1.74
CA LEU A 163 -15.43 -7.00 -1.66
C LEU A 163 -16.55 -7.23 -0.64
N ILE A 164 -17.07 -8.46 -0.56
CA ILE A 164 -18.12 -8.83 0.40
C ILE A 164 -17.59 -8.72 1.83
N SER A 165 -16.34 -9.14 2.10
CA SER A 165 -15.75 -9.01 3.44
C SER A 165 -15.74 -7.56 3.89
N TYR A 166 -15.27 -6.64 3.05
CA TYR A 166 -15.27 -5.21 3.35
C TYR A 166 -16.69 -4.65 3.58
N VAL A 167 -17.65 -4.97 2.71
CA VAL A 167 -19.02 -4.45 2.84
C VAL A 167 -19.70 -4.96 4.11
N VAL A 168 -19.53 -6.23 4.45
CA VAL A 168 -20.06 -6.82 5.69
C VAL A 168 -19.43 -6.15 6.91
N SER A 169 -18.12 -5.96 6.91
CA SER A 169 -17.39 -5.32 8.01
C SER A 169 -17.79 -3.86 8.22
N ILE A 170 -17.94 -3.09 7.14
CA ILE A 170 -18.44 -1.70 7.19
C ILE A 170 -19.87 -1.67 7.71
N GLY A 171 -20.74 -2.53 7.17
CA GLY A 171 -22.14 -2.61 7.59
C GLY A 171 -22.27 -2.92 9.08
N LEU A 172 -21.45 -3.83 9.59
CA LEU A 172 -21.45 -4.23 10.99
C LEU A 172 -20.88 -3.13 11.91
N ALA A 173 -19.81 -2.47 11.52
CA ALA A 173 -19.27 -1.34 12.28
C ALA A 173 -20.26 -0.18 12.35
N VAL A 174 -20.89 0.19 11.23
CA VAL A 174 -21.93 1.22 11.17
C VAL A 174 -23.14 0.82 12.02
N PHE A 175 -23.56 -0.44 11.96
CA PHE A 175 -24.66 -0.96 12.76
C PHE A 175 -24.36 -0.88 14.25
N THR A 176 -23.20 -1.37 14.69
CA THR A 176 -22.79 -1.34 16.10
C THR A 176 -22.59 0.09 16.60
N ALA A 177 -22.00 0.98 15.79
CA ALA A 177 -21.79 2.37 16.16
C ALA A 177 -23.13 3.10 16.34
N SER A 178 -24.06 2.88 15.41
CA SER A 178 -25.41 3.47 15.47
C SER A 178 -26.25 2.91 16.61
N PHE A 179 -26.18 1.60 16.85
CA PHE A 179 -26.94 0.94 17.90
C PHE A 179 -26.39 1.30 19.29
N GLY A 180 -25.07 1.24 19.46
CA GLY A 180 -24.40 1.64 20.68
C GLY A 180 -24.60 3.13 20.99
N GLY A 181 -24.51 3.99 19.97
CA GLY A 181 -24.80 5.42 20.09
C GLY A 181 -26.22 5.73 20.56
N ARG A 182 -27.22 4.92 20.17
CA ARG A 182 -28.60 5.06 20.65
C ARG A 182 -28.79 4.66 22.11
N ILE A 183 -28.09 3.63 22.59
CA ILE A 183 -28.28 3.10 23.94
C ILE A 183 -27.50 3.91 24.97
N PHE A 184 -26.25 4.24 24.65
CA PHE A 184 -25.29 4.80 25.59
C PHE A 184 -24.89 6.25 25.28
N GLY A 185 -25.44 6.84 24.21
CA GLY A 185 -25.07 8.18 23.73
C GLY A 185 -23.76 8.21 22.93
N GLY A 186 -23.30 9.41 22.58
CA GLY A 186 -22.02 9.64 21.92
C GLY A 186 -20.84 9.33 22.85
N SER A 187 -20.31 8.10 22.76
CA SER A 187 -19.12 7.67 23.51
C SER A 187 -18.01 7.22 22.57
N ILE A 188 -16.82 7.82 22.74
CA ILE A 188 -15.61 7.45 22.00
C ILE A 188 -15.28 5.96 22.13
N ASN A 189 -15.53 5.36 23.30
CA ASN A 189 -15.24 3.95 23.53
C ASN A 189 -16.11 3.04 22.67
N ILE A 190 -17.37 3.43 22.44
CA ILE A 190 -18.31 2.69 21.59
C ILE A 190 -17.92 2.83 20.13
N MET A 191 -17.57 4.05 19.70
CA MET A 191 -17.12 4.27 18.33
C MET A 191 -15.83 3.51 18.02
N LEU A 192 -14.85 3.53 18.94
CA LEU A 192 -13.63 2.72 18.83
C LEU A 192 -13.94 1.22 18.84
N PHE A 193 -14.82 0.75 19.72
CA PHE A 193 -15.22 -0.66 19.76
C PHE A 193 -15.87 -1.10 18.45
N SER A 194 -16.74 -0.27 17.87
CA SER A 194 -17.34 -0.54 16.56
C SER A 194 -16.32 -0.61 15.44
N VAL A 195 -15.27 0.22 15.51
CA VAL A 195 -14.17 0.19 14.56
C VAL A 195 -13.37 -1.12 14.68
N VAL A 196 -12.97 -1.49 15.91
CA VAL A 196 -12.29 -2.76 16.21
C VAL A 196 -13.15 -3.93 15.74
N LEU A 197 -14.43 -3.95 16.08
CA LEU A 197 -15.32 -5.04 15.67
C LEU A 197 -15.48 -5.14 14.14
N GLY A 198 -15.48 -4.01 13.43
CA GLY A 198 -15.45 -3.98 11.96
C GLY A 198 -14.17 -4.60 11.39
N TYR A 199 -13.00 -4.15 11.84
CA TYR A 199 -11.71 -4.67 11.39
C TYR A 199 -11.48 -6.13 11.80
N GLY A 200 -11.89 -6.53 13.00
CA GLY A 200 -11.83 -7.92 13.46
C GLY A 200 -12.70 -8.87 12.64
N VAL A 201 -13.90 -8.43 12.21
CA VAL A 201 -14.71 -9.23 11.27
C VAL A 201 -14.09 -9.27 9.89
N MET A 202 -13.50 -8.18 9.41
CA MET A 202 -12.79 -8.17 8.14
C MET A 202 -11.63 -9.17 8.15
N MET A 203 -10.79 -9.11 9.19
CA MET A 203 -9.70 -10.05 9.43
C MET A 203 -10.19 -11.50 9.44
N ALA A 204 -11.27 -11.81 10.17
CA ALA A 204 -11.81 -13.17 10.21
C ALA A 204 -12.33 -13.66 8.85
N LEU A 205 -13.04 -12.80 8.11
CA LEU A 205 -13.57 -13.12 6.78
C LEU A 205 -12.43 -13.31 5.76
N ASP A 206 -11.43 -12.44 5.79
CA ASP A 206 -10.26 -12.49 4.90
C ASP A 206 -9.42 -13.73 5.18
N MET A 207 -9.22 -14.07 6.47
CA MET A 207 -8.58 -15.32 6.87
C MET A 207 -9.38 -16.54 6.38
N MET A 208 -10.71 -16.57 6.55
CA MET A 208 -11.55 -17.66 6.02
C MET A 208 -11.44 -17.79 4.49
N LEU A 209 -11.35 -16.67 3.77
CA LEU A 209 -11.15 -16.69 2.31
C LEU A 209 -9.81 -17.32 1.95
N LEU A 210 -8.74 -16.98 2.68
CA LEU A 210 -7.39 -17.51 2.47
C LEU A 210 -7.34 -19.03 2.70
N TYR A 211 -7.84 -19.52 3.83
CA TYR A 211 -7.89 -20.96 4.13
C TYR A 211 -8.86 -21.72 3.21
N GLY A 212 -9.91 -21.07 2.72
CA GLY A 212 -10.83 -21.66 1.76
C GLY A 212 -10.21 -21.85 0.36
N PHE A 213 -9.22 -21.03 0.01
CA PHE A 213 -8.60 -21.05 -1.32
C PHE A 213 -7.32 -21.89 -1.38
N PHE A 214 -6.41 -21.74 -0.40
CA PHE A 214 -5.13 -22.44 -0.40
C PHE A 214 -5.17 -23.68 0.50
N PRO A 215 -4.64 -24.83 0.05
CA PRO A 215 -4.39 -25.95 0.95
C PRO A 215 -3.36 -25.55 2.01
N ASN A 216 -3.44 -26.16 3.18
CA ASN A 216 -2.47 -25.93 4.26
C ASN A 216 -1.64 -27.21 4.47
N SER A 217 -0.35 -27.15 4.16
CA SER A 217 0.58 -28.27 4.37
C SER A 217 0.87 -28.54 5.85
N HIS A 218 0.59 -27.56 6.72
CA HIS A 218 0.96 -27.50 8.13
C HIS A 218 2.47 -27.71 8.39
N LYS A 219 3.30 -27.41 7.38
CA LYS A 219 4.76 -27.56 7.38
C LYS A 219 5.40 -26.26 6.87
N ASN A 220 6.73 -26.16 6.98
CA ASN A 220 7.50 -25.10 6.32
C ASN A 220 7.11 -23.64 6.68
N TYR A 221 6.54 -23.40 7.86
CA TYR A 221 6.07 -22.06 8.30
C TYR A 221 7.11 -20.94 8.14
N PHE A 222 8.40 -21.26 8.19
CA PHE A 222 9.50 -20.29 8.24
C PHE A 222 10.42 -20.32 7.01
N ASP A 223 10.04 -21.02 5.94
CA ASP A 223 10.84 -21.13 4.70
C ASP A 223 11.06 -19.77 4.00
N PHE A 224 10.29 -18.74 4.37
CA PHE A 224 10.45 -17.37 3.88
C PHE A 224 11.67 -16.64 4.47
N LEU A 225 12.23 -17.09 5.61
CA LEU A 225 13.26 -16.34 6.33
C LEU A 225 14.51 -16.03 5.48
N PRO A 226 15.05 -16.96 4.65
CA PRO A 226 16.18 -16.64 3.76
C PRO A 226 15.87 -15.57 2.71
N TRP A 227 14.59 -15.39 2.31
CA TRP A 227 14.21 -14.36 1.33
C TRP A 227 14.43 -12.93 1.88
N PHE A 228 14.41 -12.74 3.20
CA PHE A 228 14.72 -11.45 3.82
C PHE A 228 16.19 -11.05 3.62
N ASP A 229 17.11 -12.01 3.51
CA ASP A 229 18.51 -11.72 3.23
C ASP A 229 18.71 -11.44 1.73
N GLU A 230 18.13 -12.28 0.87
CA GLU A 230 18.27 -12.20 -0.59
C GLU A 230 17.65 -10.91 -1.15
N TYR A 231 16.42 -10.62 -0.73
CA TYR A 231 15.59 -9.51 -1.20
C TYR A 231 15.50 -8.36 -0.18
N SER A 232 16.55 -8.15 0.61
CA SER A 232 16.64 -7.05 1.59
C SER A 232 16.36 -5.66 0.99
N ASP A 233 16.64 -5.46 -0.30
CA ASP A 233 16.29 -4.23 -1.02
C ASP A 233 14.77 -3.96 -1.02
N LEU A 234 13.93 -5.00 -1.10
CA LEU A 234 12.47 -4.88 -1.07
C LEU A 234 11.97 -4.40 0.29
N MET A 235 12.63 -4.78 1.39
CA MET A 235 12.30 -4.27 2.73
C MET A 235 12.52 -2.76 2.80
N VAL A 236 13.66 -2.30 2.28
CA VAL A 236 14.02 -0.88 2.27
C VAL A 236 13.06 -0.11 1.38
N ILE A 237 12.73 -0.63 0.20
CA ILE A 237 11.74 -0.02 -0.70
C ILE A 237 10.40 0.14 0.04
N GLY A 238 9.82 -0.94 0.58
CA GLY A 238 8.53 -0.90 1.28
C GLY A 238 8.47 0.13 2.40
N LEU A 239 9.50 0.15 3.25
CA LEU A 239 9.60 1.11 4.36
C LEU A 239 9.75 2.55 3.85
N THR A 240 10.68 2.81 2.93
CA THR A 240 10.99 4.17 2.46
C THR A 240 9.87 4.76 1.60
N THR A 241 9.14 3.94 0.81
CA THR A 241 7.94 4.39 0.11
C THR A 241 6.91 4.96 1.10
N ASN A 242 6.63 4.26 2.21
CA ASN A 242 5.67 4.71 3.21
C ASN A 242 6.16 5.94 4.01
N ILE A 243 7.44 5.98 4.38
CA ILE A 243 8.02 7.16 5.03
C ILE A 243 7.91 8.38 4.13
N GLY A 244 8.28 8.26 2.84
CA GLY A 244 8.15 9.37 1.89
C GLY A 244 6.70 9.79 1.71
N LEU A 245 5.76 8.84 1.69
CA LEU A 245 4.35 9.14 1.47
C LEU A 245 3.67 9.85 2.66
N PHE A 246 4.05 9.54 3.90
CA PHE A 246 3.31 9.99 5.09
C PHE A 246 4.09 10.86 6.09
N SER A 247 5.42 10.97 5.96
CA SER A 247 6.24 11.79 6.88
C SER A 247 5.77 13.24 7.00
N HIS A 248 5.35 13.85 5.89
CA HIS A 248 4.84 15.22 5.87
C HIS A 248 3.59 15.43 6.75
N LEU A 249 2.74 14.42 6.93
CA LEU A 249 1.59 14.47 7.84
C LEU A 249 2.05 14.52 9.29
N VAL A 250 2.90 13.55 9.68
CA VAL A 250 3.43 13.43 11.04
C VAL A 250 4.21 14.68 11.43
N ILE A 251 4.99 15.24 10.50
CA ILE A 251 5.76 16.47 10.75
C ILE A 251 4.82 17.68 10.89
N ALA A 252 3.74 17.76 10.11
CA ALA A 252 2.76 18.85 10.21
C ALA A 252 2.07 18.88 11.59
N TRP A 253 1.86 17.73 12.24
CA TRP A 253 1.30 17.65 13.60
C TRP A 253 2.14 18.37 14.66
N PHE A 254 3.44 18.52 14.44
CA PHE A 254 4.35 19.23 15.33
C PHE A 254 4.65 20.67 14.86
N GLY A 255 3.96 21.14 13.81
CA GLY A 255 4.12 22.48 13.26
C GLY A 255 3.10 23.49 13.78
N GLY A 256 3.07 24.70 13.19
CA GLY A 256 2.21 25.80 13.65
C GLY A 256 0.70 25.60 13.45
N ILE A 257 0.29 24.60 12.66
CA ILE A 257 -1.12 24.19 12.48
C ILE A 257 -1.49 22.95 13.32
N GLY A 258 -0.49 22.28 13.90
CA GLY A 258 -0.72 21.10 14.70
C GLY A 258 -1.11 21.50 16.12
N HIS A 259 -2.12 20.84 16.69
CA HIS A 259 -2.49 21.01 18.09
C HIS A 259 -2.54 19.69 18.84
N ARG A 260 -2.35 19.80 20.15
CA ARG A 260 -2.37 18.66 21.07
C ARG A 260 -3.81 18.36 21.47
N ILE A 261 -4.26 17.14 21.21
CA ILE A 261 -5.62 16.69 21.57
C ILE A 261 -5.61 16.09 22.98
N ARG A 262 -4.81 15.03 23.18
CA ARG A 262 -4.68 14.36 24.47
C ARG A 262 -3.34 13.62 24.57
N GLY A 263 -2.58 13.89 25.62
CA GLY A 263 -1.33 13.18 25.89
C GLY A 263 -0.32 13.29 24.74
N LEU A 264 -0.02 12.20 24.03
CA LEU A 264 0.88 12.18 22.86
C LEU A 264 0.14 12.24 21.51
N PHE A 265 -1.18 12.36 21.50
CA PHE A 265 -1.97 12.51 20.28
C PHE A 265 -2.02 13.98 19.85
N TYR A 266 -1.49 14.23 18.66
CA TYR A 266 -1.52 15.51 17.94
C TYR A 266 -2.23 15.31 16.60
N ALA A 267 -2.90 16.34 16.10
CA ALA A 267 -3.48 16.35 14.76
C ALA A 267 -3.26 17.70 14.10
N ALA A 268 -3.34 17.71 12.77
CA ALA A 268 -3.39 18.93 11.98
C ALA A 268 -4.53 18.77 10.95
N PRO A 269 -5.80 18.90 11.38
CA PRO A 269 -6.96 18.57 10.55
C PRO A 269 -6.96 19.26 9.20
N GLU A 270 -6.51 20.52 9.13
CA GLU A 270 -6.45 21.30 7.90
C GLU A 270 -5.55 20.66 6.86
N HIS A 271 -4.44 20.07 7.30
CA HIS A 271 -3.49 19.39 6.42
C HIS A 271 -3.90 17.94 6.18
N ASP A 272 -4.30 17.20 7.21
CA ASP A 272 -4.63 15.78 7.15
C ASP A 272 -5.85 15.49 6.27
N ILE A 273 -6.94 16.27 6.43
CA ILE A 273 -8.16 16.11 5.64
C ILE A 273 -7.88 16.44 4.17
N SER A 274 -7.17 17.54 3.91
CA SER A 274 -6.77 17.95 2.57
C SER A 274 -5.89 16.90 1.89
N ALA A 275 -4.93 16.35 2.62
CA ALA A 275 -4.07 15.29 2.14
C ALA A 275 -4.84 14.01 1.83
N LEU A 276 -5.82 13.63 2.66
CA LEU A 276 -6.66 12.45 2.43
C LEU A 276 -7.44 12.53 1.12
N PHE A 277 -8.07 13.67 0.82
CA PHE A 277 -8.78 13.89 -0.45
C PHE A 277 -7.81 13.96 -1.63
N ALA A 278 -6.67 14.63 -1.47
CA ALA A 278 -5.66 14.69 -2.51
C ALA A 278 -5.03 13.31 -2.81
N PHE A 279 -4.89 12.46 -1.79
CA PHE A 279 -4.38 11.10 -1.91
C PHE A 279 -5.31 10.20 -2.75
N LEU A 280 -6.63 10.41 -2.73
CA LEU A 280 -7.57 9.68 -3.62
C LEU A 280 -7.28 9.91 -5.11
N THR A 281 -6.60 11.00 -5.48
CA THR A 281 -6.27 11.28 -6.90
C THR A 281 -5.28 10.27 -7.49
N ILE A 282 -4.48 9.57 -6.66
CA ILE A 282 -3.53 8.55 -7.15
C ILE A 282 -4.25 7.34 -7.73
N LEU A 283 -5.50 7.10 -7.31
CA LEU A 283 -6.29 5.95 -7.77
C LEU A 283 -6.45 5.96 -9.28
N ILE A 284 -6.48 7.14 -9.90
CA ILE A 284 -6.49 7.29 -11.36
C ILE A 284 -5.27 6.58 -11.96
N THR A 285 -4.07 6.88 -11.49
CA THR A 285 -2.84 6.21 -11.96
C THR A 285 -2.85 4.72 -11.64
N THR A 286 -3.14 4.34 -10.39
CA THR A 286 -3.06 2.94 -9.95
C THR A 286 -3.96 2.03 -10.77
N ILE A 287 -5.22 2.42 -10.97
CA ILE A 287 -6.20 1.64 -11.75
C ILE A 287 -5.75 1.52 -13.21
N ASN A 288 -5.33 2.63 -13.81
CA ASN A 288 -4.92 2.66 -15.21
C ASN A 288 -3.65 1.85 -15.46
N PHE A 289 -2.66 1.98 -14.59
CA PHE A 289 -1.39 1.28 -14.71
C PHE A 289 -1.56 -0.23 -14.57
N VAL A 290 -2.33 -0.70 -13.57
CA VAL A 290 -2.57 -2.14 -13.39
C VAL A 290 -3.28 -2.73 -14.62
N ALA A 291 -4.33 -2.06 -15.13
CA ALA A 291 -5.00 -2.50 -16.35
C ALA A 291 -4.04 -2.54 -17.54
N SER A 292 -3.28 -1.47 -17.74
CA SER A 292 -2.32 -1.31 -18.84
C SER A 292 -1.24 -2.40 -18.82
N VAL A 293 -0.60 -2.63 -17.67
CA VAL A 293 0.48 -3.61 -17.57
C VAL A 293 -0.03 -5.02 -17.83
N GLU A 294 -1.15 -5.41 -17.22
CA GLU A 294 -1.70 -6.76 -17.36
C GLU A 294 -2.20 -7.04 -18.79
N VAL A 295 -2.76 -6.04 -19.49
CA VAL A 295 -3.36 -6.22 -20.82
C VAL A 295 -2.36 -6.00 -21.95
N ASN A 296 -1.51 -4.98 -21.86
CA ASN A 296 -0.66 -4.52 -22.97
C ASN A 296 0.82 -4.93 -22.78
N LEU A 297 1.40 -4.68 -21.61
CA LEU A 297 2.82 -4.92 -21.37
C LEU A 297 3.16 -6.40 -21.15
N TYR A 298 2.42 -7.07 -20.27
CA TYR A 298 2.71 -8.46 -19.85
C TYR A 298 2.81 -9.45 -21.02
N PRO A 299 1.93 -9.44 -22.04
CA PRO A 299 2.08 -10.34 -23.19
C PRO A 299 3.36 -10.11 -24.00
N LYS A 300 3.81 -8.85 -24.13
CA LYS A 300 5.03 -8.50 -24.86
C LYS A 300 6.27 -8.86 -24.05
N TYR A 301 6.24 -8.60 -22.75
CA TYR A 301 7.27 -9.02 -21.81
C TYR A 301 7.45 -10.54 -21.85
N ARG A 302 6.38 -11.31 -21.69
CA ARG A 302 6.45 -12.77 -21.72
C ARG A 302 7.01 -13.28 -23.05
N LYS A 303 6.55 -12.75 -24.18
CA LYS A 303 7.08 -13.11 -25.51
C LYS A 303 8.60 -12.86 -25.60
N TYR A 304 9.07 -11.71 -25.12
CA TYR A 304 10.49 -11.37 -25.15
C TYR A 304 11.33 -12.35 -24.32
N TYR A 305 10.91 -12.68 -23.09
CA TYR A 305 11.63 -13.62 -22.24
C TYR A 305 11.56 -15.07 -22.75
N ASP A 306 10.42 -15.50 -23.31
CA ASP A 306 10.24 -16.85 -23.86
C ASP A 306 11.20 -17.12 -25.04
N LEU A 307 11.59 -16.09 -25.81
CA LEU A 307 12.52 -16.23 -26.95
C LEU A 307 13.94 -16.63 -26.53
N PHE A 308 14.37 -16.29 -25.30
CA PHE A 308 15.68 -16.70 -24.77
C PHE A 308 15.76 -18.19 -24.42
N ASN A 309 14.62 -18.88 -24.29
CA ASN A 309 14.57 -20.32 -23.98
C ASN A 309 14.79 -21.21 -25.23
N GLY A 310 15.60 -20.75 -26.20
CA GLY A 310 16.03 -21.55 -27.35
C GLY A 310 15.10 -21.54 -28.57
N HIS A 311 14.07 -20.69 -28.57
CA HIS A 311 13.07 -20.63 -29.66
C HIS A 311 13.25 -19.43 -30.61
N GLY A 312 14.00 -18.40 -30.23
CA GLY A 312 14.12 -17.16 -31.00
C GLY A 312 15.47 -16.97 -31.69
N SER A 313 15.45 -16.49 -32.93
CA SER A 313 16.60 -15.88 -33.59
C SER A 313 16.95 -14.52 -32.96
N ILE A 314 18.19 -14.05 -33.12
CA ILE A 314 18.64 -12.74 -32.61
C ILE A 314 17.73 -11.61 -33.12
N LEU A 315 17.33 -11.66 -34.40
CA LEU A 315 16.42 -10.69 -34.99
C LEU A 315 15.04 -10.68 -34.33
N GLU A 316 14.52 -11.84 -33.94
CA GLU A 316 13.24 -11.93 -33.23
C GLU A 316 13.34 -11.39 -31.81
N ILE A 317 14.47 -11.60 -31.13
CA ILE A 317 14.75 -11.07 -29.79
C ILE A 317 14.82 -9.54 -29.85
N GLU A 318 15.61 -8.97 -30.76
CA GLU A 318 15.73 -7.51 -30.95
C GLU A 318 14.38 -6.87 -31.31
N GLN A 319 13.60 -7.52 -32.18
CA GLN A 319 12.27 -7.05 -32.55
C GLN A 319 11.30 -7.11 -31.36
N ALA A 320 11.31 -8.20 -30.58
CA ALA A 320 10.46 -8.33 -29.40
C ALA A 320 10.85 -7.34 -28.29
N GLU A 321 12.14 -7.06 -28.11
CA GLU A 321 12.64 -6.01 -27.21
C GLU A 321 12.09 -4.65 -27.62
N LYS A 322 12.26 -4.28 -28.89
CA LYS A 322 11.80 -2.99 -29.41
C LYS A 322 10.28 -2.84 -29.28
N GLU A 323 9.52 -3.89 -29.59
CA GLU A 323 8.07 -3.90 -29.40
C GLU A 323 7.68 -3.70 -27.93
N MET A 324 8.33 -4.44 -27.01
CA MET A 324 8.06 -4.33 -25.58
C MET A 324 8.38 -2.93 -25.05
N LEU A 325 9.55 -2.38 -25.39
CA LEU A 325 9.98 -1.05 -24.95
C LEU A 325 9.10 0.06 -25.53
N THR A 326 8.65 -0.09 -26.79
CA THR A 326 7.73 0.87 -27.43
C THR A 326 6.37 0.87 -26.73
N VAL A 327 5.84 -0.33 -26.41
CA VAL A 327 4.59 -0.44 -25.64
C VAL A 327 4.78 0.14 -24.24
N LEU A 328 5.88 -0.18 -23.56
CA LEU A 328 6.17 0.37 -22.24
C LEU A 328 6.19 1.91 -22.24
N ASP A 329 6.92 2.52 -23.16
CA ASP A 329 7.01 3.98 -23.28
C ASP A 329 5.63 4.60 -23.54
N HIS A 330 4.86 4.03 -24.46
CA HIS A 330 3.50 4.49 -24.75
C HIS A 330 2.60 4.43 -23.50
N GLU A 331 2.61 3.31 -22.78
CA GLU A 331 1.77 3.10 -21.59
C GLU A 331 2.17 4.01 -20.42
N LEU A 332 3.47 4.29 -20.25
CA LEU A 332 3.97 5.21 -19.23
C LEU A 332 3.56 6.65 -19.54
N ILE A 333 3.74 7.11 -20.78
CA ILE A 333 3.30 8.44 -21.22
C ILE A 333 1.78 8.56 -21.08
N TYR A 334 1.04 7.53 -21.48
CA TYR A 334 -0.40 7.51 -21.37
C TYR A 334 -0.89 7.60 -19.92
N THR A 335 -0.26 6.84 -19.02
CA THR A 335 -0.53 6.88 -17.58
C THR A 335 -0.27 8.26 -17.00
N ALA A 336 0.88 8.87 -17.31
CA ALA A 336 1.22 10.23 -16.86
C ALA A 336 0.22 11.28 -17.36
N ARG A 337 -0.20 11.19 -18.64
CA ARG A 337 -1.21 12.09 -19.22
C ARG A 337 -2.57 11.94 -18.54
N ARG A 338 -3.01 10.71 -18.25
CA ARG A 338 -4.27 10.45 -17.53
C ARG A 338 -4.22 11.02 -16.12
N GLN A 339 -3.12 10.85 -15.39
CA GLN A 339 -2.96 11.46 -14.07
C GLN A 339 -3.02 12.97 -14.14
N PHE A 340 -2.34 13.58 -15.11
CA PHE A 340 -2.32 15.03 -15.29
C PHE A 340 -3.73 15.58 -15.57
N TYR A 341 -4.46 15.01 -16.52
CA TYR A 341 -5.82 15.43 -16.83
C TYR A 341 -6.78 15.18 -15.67
N GLY A 342 -6.66 14.02 -15.01
CA GLY A 342 -7.45 13.67 -13.83
C GLY A 342 -7.23 14.64 -12.67
N THR A 343 -5.98 14.96 -12.38
CA THR A 343 -5.61 15.94 -11.34
C THR A 343 -6.15 17.33 -11.71
N THR A 344 -6.00 17.75 -12.97
CA THR A 344 -6.54 19.04 -13.46
C THR A 344 -8.07 19.12 -13.30
N LEU A 345 -8.78 18.02 -13.62
CA LEU A 345 -10.23 17.93 -13.45
C LEU A 345 -10.62 17.99 -11.97
N ILE A 346 -9.90 17.30 -11.09
CA ILE A 346 -10.13 17.31 -9.64
C ILE A 346 -9.83 18.69 -9.05
N LEU A 347 -8.80 19.39 -9.52
CA LEU A 347 -8.54 20.76 -9.11
C LEU A 347 -9.66 21.71 -9.55
N GLY A 348 -10.21 21.54 -10.75
CA GLY A 348 -11.30 22.40 -11.25
C GLY A 348 -12.67 22.11 -10.61
N VAL A 349 -13.03 20.84 -10.46
CA VAL A 349 -14.37 20.41 -10.01
C VAL A 349 -14.39 20.00 -8.54
N GLY A 350 -13.31 19.37 -8.07
CA GLY A 350 -13.21 18.83 -6.71
C GLY A 350 -13.34 19.90 -5.63
N LEU A 351 -12.74 21.09 -5.84
CA LEU A 351 -12.90 22.22 -4.91
C LEU A 351 -14.37 22.62 -4.75
N ILE A 352 -15.11 22.76 -5.86
CA ILE A 352 -16.54 23.11 -5.84
C ILE A 352 -17.36 22.07 -5.07
N ILE A 353 -17.00 20.78 -5.17
CA ILE A 353 -17.67 19.70 -4.44
C ILE A 353 -17.32 19.77 -2.95
N LEU A 354 -16.04 19.96 -2.61
CA LEU A 354 -15.57 19.99 -1.23
C LEU A 354 -16.11 21.20 -0.46
N GLU A 355 -16.19 22.38 -1.09
CA GLU A 355 -16.80 23.58 -0.51
C GLU A 355 -18.31 23.43 -0.25
N ARG A 356 -19.01 22.62 -1.06
CA ARG A 356 -20.45 22.39 -0.91
C ARG A 356 -20.79 21.28 0.08
N LEU A 357 -19.84 20.40 0.37
CA LEU A 357 -20.03 19.38 1.40
C LEU A 357 -19.89 20.05 2.78
N PRO A 358 -20.70 19.68 3.78
CA PRO A 358 -20.64 20.22 5.14
C PRO A 358 -19.44 19.66 5.91
N LEU A 359 -18.24 19.73 5.32
CA LEU A 359 -16.98 19.20 5.86
C LEU A 359 -16.18 20.26 6.63
N GLY A 360 -16.61 21.52 6.61
CA GLY A 360 -15.87 22.62 7.23
C GLY A 360 -14.57 22.99 6.48
N PHE A 361 -14.55 22.83 5.15
CA PHE A 361 -13.38 23.12 4.34
C PHE A 361 -13.06 24.63 4.35
N ASP A 362 -11.88 24.99 4.85
CA ASP A 362 -11.44 26.38 4.94
C ASP A 362 -10.46 26.78 3.82
N ALA A 363 -10.10 28.07 3.76
CA ALA A 363 -9.20 28.59 2.73
C ALA A 363 -7.77 28.00 2.80
N LEU A 364 -7.33 27.55 3.98
CA LEU A 364 -6.02 26.92 4.17
C LEU A 364 -6.04 25.48 3.65
N MET A 365 -7.12 24.75 3.94
CA MET A 365 -7.41 23.42 3.40
C MET A 365 -7.47 23.44 1.86
N GLU A 366 -8.13 24.44 1.27
CA GLU A 366 -8.12 24.62 -0.19
C GLU A 366 -6.70 24.77 -0.75
N GLY A 367 -5.87 25.58 -0.10
CA GLY A 367 -4.47 25.79 -0.48
C GLY A 367 -3.69 24.48 -0.45
N TYR A 368 -3.81 23.71 0.64
CA TYR A 368 -3.17 22.40 0.78
C TYR A 368 -3.69 21.40 -0.24
N PHE A 369 -5.00 21.30 -0.43
CA PHE A 369 -5.59 20.39 -1.39
C PHE A 369 -5.02 20.62 -2.80
N ARG A 370 -4.90 21.88 -3.23
CA ARG A 370 -4.35 22.21 -4.55
C ARG A 370 -2.91 21.73 -4.72
N ILE A 371 -2.03 22.05 -3.76
CA ILE A 371 -0.60 21.69 -3.87
C ILE A 371 -0.36 20.19 -3.65
N LEU A 372 -1.09 19.57 -2.73
CA LEU A 372 -0.98 18.15 -2.45
C LEU A 372 -1.52 17.30 -3.60
N CYS A 373 -2.56 17.74 -4.32
CA CYS A 373 -3.00 17.08 -5.56
C CYS A 373 -1.88 17.00 -6.59
N VAL A 374 -1.09 18.06 -6.75
CA VAL A 374 0.08 18.06 -7.65
C VAL A 374 1.16 17.11 -7.12
N GLY A 375 1.45 17.14 -5.82
CA GLY A 375 2.42 16.25 -5.18
C GLY A 375 2.04 14.77 -5.34
N TYR A 376 0.81 14.40 -4.97
CA TYR A 376 0.32 13.02 -5.08
C TYR A 376 0.23 12.57 -6.54
N GLY A 377 -0.12 13.45 -7.46
CA GLY A 377 -0.06 13.16 -8.89
C GLY A 377 1.35 12.84 -9.38
N ALA A 378 2.35 13.64 -9.00
CA ALA A 378 3.76 13.39 -9.32
C ALA A 378 4.27 12.09 -8.67
N TYR A 379 3.93 11.87 -7.39
CA TYR A 379 4.24 10.65 -6.66
C TYR A 379 3.65 9.42 -7.36
N ALA A 380 2.39 9.48 -7.80
CA ALA A 380 1.72 8.34 -8.42
C ALA A 380 2.44 7.89 -9.71
N VAL A 381 2.84 8.85 -10.55
CA VAL A 381 3.62 8.57 -11.77
C VAL A 381 5.01 8.04 -11.43
N ALA A 382 5.70 8.65 -10.45
CA ALA A 382 7.01 8.18 -9.99
C ALA A 382 6.95 6.75 -9.43
N ASN A 383 5.92 6.43 -8.66
CA ASN A 383 5.68 5.11 -8.10
C ASN A 383 5.46 4.07 -9.20
N VAL A 384 4.74 4.41 -10.27
CA VAL A 384 4.58 3.56 -11.46
C VAL A 384 5.94 3.25 -12.12
N LEU A 385 6.80 4.25 -12.31
CA LEU A 385 8.14 4.05 -12.88
C LEU A 385 9.00 3.12 -12.01
N THR A 386 8.92 3.29 -10.70
CA THR A 386 9.58 2.40 -9.73
C THR A 386 9.00 0.99 -9.75
N LEU A 387 7.68 0.83 -9.87
CA LEU A 387 7.05 -0.49 -10.02
C LEU A 387 7.55 -1.19 -11.29
N VAL A 388 7.75 -0.45 -12.39
CA VAL A 388 8.36 -0.99 -13.61
C VAL A 388 9.83 -1.40 -13.38
N LEU A 389 10.62 -0.60 -12.66
CA LEU A 389 11.99 -0.99 -12.29
C LEU A 389 11.99 -2.31 -11.49
N MET A 390 11.09 -2.45 -10.52
CA MET A 390 10.95 -3.69 -9.74
C MET A 390 10.45 -4.85 -10.60
N TYR A 391 9.60 -4.59 -11.60
CA TYR A 391 9.14 -5.58 -12.56
C TYR A 391 10.29 -6.16 -13.38
N PHE A 392 11.25 -5.32 -13.78
CA PHE A 392 12.51 -5.75 -14.40
C PHE A 392 13.56 -6.25 -13.39
N THR A 393 13.21 -6.45 -12.12
CA THR A 393 14.13 -6.87 -11.04
C THR A 393 15.29 -5.89 -10.78
N ALA A 394 15.17 -4.63 -11.19
CA ALA A 394 16.13 -3.55 -10.93
C ALA A 394 15.99 -2.98 -9.49
N TYR A 395 16.04 -3.85 -8.49
CA TYR A 395 15.73 -3.50 -7.10
C TYR A 395 16.66 -2.44 -6.52
N GLU A 396 17.94 -2.43 -6.90
CA GLU A 396 18.90 -1.42 -6.43
C GLU A 396 18.50 0.00 -6.87
N ASP A 397 18.04 0.14 -8.11
CA ASP A 397 17.62 1.43 -8.66
C ASP A 397 16.29 1.90 -8.06
N ALA A 398 15.34 0.98 -7.90
CA ALA A 398 14.08 1.24 -7.21
C ALA A 398 14.30 1.64 -5.74
N LYS A 399 15.23 0.97 -5.04
CA LYS A 399 15.63 1.31 -3.67
C LYS A 399 16.19 2.71 -3.57
N LYS A 400 17.15 3.08 -4.42
CA LYS A 400 17.73 4.43 -4.42
C LYS A 400 16.68 5.51 -4.67
N ALA A 401 15.73 5.25 -5.57
CA ALA A 401 14.65 6.19 -5.87
C ALA A 401 13.73 6.43 -4.65
N ASN A 402 13.35 5.37 -3.93
CA ASN A 402 12.51 5.49 -2.74
C ASN A 402 13.24 6.09 -1.53
N ILE A 403 14.52 5.76 -1.33
CA ILE A 403 15.35 6.43 -0.31
C ILE A 403 15.41 7.93 -0.58
N LEU A 404 15.69 8.32 -1.83
CA LEU A 404 15.73 9.73 -2.22
C LEU A 404 14.38 10.40 -1.93
N PHE A 405 13.27 9.78 -2.31
CA PHE A 405 11.92 10.28 -2.04
C PHE A 405 11.64 10.46 -0.54
N ALA A 406 11.96 9.45 0.27
CA ALA A 406 11.78 9.49 1.71
C ALA A 406 12.59 10.60 2.36
N VAL A 407 13.88 10.69 2.03
CA VAL A 407 14.80 11.67 2.61
C VAL A 407 14.41 13.09 2.19
N THR A 408 14.15 13.31 0.90
CA THR A 408 13.77 14.64 0.38
C THR A 408 12.46 15.13 0.97
N THR A 409 11.43 14.28 1.00
CA THR A 409 10.13 14.66 1.57
C THR A 409 10.23 14.93 3.06
N THR A 410 10.94 14.08 3.82
CA THR A 410 11.13 14.25 5.26
C THR A 410 11.95 15.52 5.55
N ALA A 411 13.09 15.71 4.88
CA ALA A 411 13.97 16.85 5.10
C ALA A 411 13.30 18.18 4.71
N LEU A 412 12.61 18.23 3.56
CA LEU A 412 11.88 19.42 3.14
C LEU A 412 10.71 19.72 4.07
N SER A 413 10.05 18.70 4.63
CA SER A 413 8.96 18.89 5.60
C SER A 413 9.48 19.39 6.94
N LEU A 414 10.67 18.95 7.37
CA LEU A 414 11.32 19.52 8.56
C LEU A 414 11.72 20.99 8.33
N VAL A 415 12.23 21.30 7.13
CA VAL A 415 12.57 22.67 6.75
C VAL A 415 11.32 23.54 6.61
N SER A 416 10.18 22.98 6.17
CA SER A 416 8.94 23.74 6.03
C SER A 416 8.41 24.27 7.37
N LEU A 417 8.74 23.63 8.51
CA LEU A 417 8.42 24.13 9.85
C LEU A 417 9.05 25.49 10.17
N LEU A 418 10.09 25.90 9.44
CA LEU A 418 10.72 27.23 9.59
C LEU A 418 9.95 28.34 8.84
N PHE A 419 9.03 27.97 7.96
CA PHE A 419 8.23 28.90 7.15
C PHE A 419 6.81 29.03 7.69
N GLU A 420 6.06 29.98 7.14
CA GLU A 420 4.64 30.14 7.48
C GLU A 420 3.85 28.86 7.15
N PRO A 421 2.87 28.47 7.98
CA PRO A 421 2.16 27.20 7.82
C PRO A 421 1.58 26.96 6.43
N LYS A 422 1.09 28.01 5.76
CA LYS A 422 0.55 27.96 4.39
C LYS A 422 1.46 27.27 3.36
N TYR A 423 2.76 27.15 3.62
CA TYR A 423 3.73 26.51 2.74
C TYR A 423 3.99 25.02 3.01
N TYR A 424 3.38 24.41 4.03
CA TYR A 424 3.71 23.04 4.44
C TYR A 424 3.50 22.00 3.33
N GLY A 425 2.43 22.12 2.54
CA GLY A 425 2.15 21.20 1.43
C GLY A 425 3.16 21.24 0.28
N PHE A 426 3.97 22.30 0.15
CA PHE A 426 5.00 22.38 -0.90
C PHE A 426 6.14 21.39 -0.68
N ALA A 427 6.48 21.08 0.58
CA ALA A 427 7.56 20.16 0.90
C ALA A 427 7.34 18.78 0.26
N PHE A 428 6.12 18.25 0.41
CA PHE A 428 5.71 17.00 -0.22
C PHE A 428 5.74 17.09 -1.74
N ALA A 429 5.16 18.14 -2.33
CA ALA A 429 5.12 18.30 -3.78
C ALA A 429 6.53 18.35 -4.41
N PHE A 430 7.47 19.08 -3.82
CA PHE A 430 8.86 19.11 -4.28
C PHE A 430 9.54 17.74 -4.12
N GLY A 431 9.35 17.05 -2.99
CA GLY A 431 9.87 15.70 -2.78
C GLY A 431 9.37 14.71 -3.83
N SER A 432 8.08 14.76 -4.16
CA SER A 432 7.48 13.92 -5.21
C SER A 432 7.99 14.25 -6.62
N ILE A 433 8.25 15.53 -6.93
CA ILE A 433 8.84 15.92 -8.22
C ILE A 433 10.28 15.42 -8.35
N VAL A 434 11.09 15.54 -7.29
CA VAL A 434 12.46 15.00 -7.27
C VAL A 434 12.43 13.49 -7.47
N TYR A 435 11.51 12.79 -6.79
CA TYR A 435 11.29 11.36 -6.98
C TYR A 435 10.95 11.02 -8.43
N LEU A 436 10.03 11.75 -9.06
CA LEU A 436 9.65 11.57 -10.46
C LEU A 436 10.82 11.74 -11.42
N VAL A 437 11.57 12.84 -11.32
CA VAL A 437 12.72 13.13 -12.20
C VAL A 437 13.78 12.05 -12.07
N TYR A 438 14.08 11.62 -10.84
CA TYR A 438 15.06 10.56 -10.60
C TYR A 438 14.58 9.22 -11.15
N ALA A 439 13.32 8.84 -10.93
CA ALA A 439 12.76 7.58 -11.42
C ALA A 439 12.76 7.52 -12.97
N ILE A 440 12.42 8.63 -13.65
CA ILE A 440 12.52 8.74 -15.12
C ILE A 440 13.95 8.49 -15.59
N ASN A 441 14.94 9.15 -14.97
CA ASN A 441 16.34 9.00 -15.33
C ASN A 441 16.81 7.53 -15.16
N ARG A 442 16.48 6.92 -14.03
CA ARG A 442 16.86 5.52 -13.74
C ARG A 442 16.22 4.55 -14.72
N LEU A 443 14.92 4.69 -15.00
CA LEU A 443 14.23 3.81 -15.93
C LEU A 443 14.80 3.93 -17.35
N MET A 444 15.02 5.15 -17.86
CA MET A 444 15.64 5.35 -19.18
C MET A 444 17.07 4.77 -19.25
N THR A 445 17.84 4.89 -18.17
CA THR A 445 19.20 4.33 -18.13
C THR A 445 19.17 2.81 -18.13
N TYR A 446 18.25 2.21 -17.37
CA TYR A 446 18.09 0.76 -17.28
C TYR A 446 17.61 0.16 -18.61
N THR A 447 16.57 0.73 -19.23
CA THR A 447 16.01 0.21 -20.49
C THR A 447 16.98 0.31 -21.67
N ARG A 448 17.88 1.30 -21.69
CA ARG A 448 18.94 1.41 -22.71
C ARG A 448 19.96 0.27 -22.68
N ARG A 449 20.08 -0.45 -21.56
CA ARG A 449 21.02 -1.55 -21.36
C ARG A 449 20.31 -2.85 -21.01
N LEU A 450 19.04 -2.98 -21.39
CA LEU A 450 18.20 -4.12 -21.02
C LEU A 450 18.83 -5.47 -21.43
N PRO A 451 19.39 -5.66 -22.64
CA PRO A 451 20.00 -6.94 -23.03
C PRO A 451 21.19 -7.31 -22.15
N TYR A 452 22.01 -6.31 -21.78
CA TYR A 452 23.18 -6.51 -20.92
C TYR A 452 22.75 -6.99 -19.53
N HIS A 453 21.69 -6.41 -18.95
CA HIS A 453 21.19 -6.81 -17.65
C HIS A 453 20.61 -8.23 -17.63
N ILE A 454 20.02 -8.68 -18.73
CA ILE A 454 19.43 -10.03 -18.83
C ILE A 454 20.51 -11.08 -19.07
N LEU A 455 21.44 -10.83 -19.99
CA LEU A 455 22.40 -11.82 -20.47
C LEU A 455 23.74 -11.81 -19.72
N SER A 456 24.22 -10.64 -19.33
CA SER A 456 25.61 -10.46 -18.87
C SER A 456 25.74 -10.18 -17.38
N ALA A 457 24.67 -9.74 -16.72
CA ALA A 457 24.68 -9.44 -15.29
C ALA A 457 24.34 -10.64 -14.40
N GLN A 458 23.95 -11.79 -14.97
CA GLN A 458 23.65 -12.98 -14.18
C GLN A 458 24.92 -13.65 -13.68
N PRO A 459 25.00 -14.00 -12.38
CA PRO A 459 26.17 -14.65 -11.83
C PRO A 459 26.30 -16.09 -12.38
N ILE A 460 27.51 -16.48 -12.78
CA ILE A 460 27.82 -17.83 -13.28
C ILE A 460 27.52 -18.91 -12.21
N MET A 461 27.65 -18.56 -10.93
CA MET A 461 27.16 -19.33 -9.80
C MET A 461 26.28 -18.44 -8.92
N ALA A 462 25.03 -18.82 -8.72
CA ALA A 462 24.12 -18.13 -7.81
C ALA A 462 24.55 -18.38 -6.35
N VAL A 463 25.23 -17.41 -5.75
CA VAL A 463 25.55 -17.43 -4.31
C VAL A 463 24.43 -16.72 -3.57
N ARG A 464 23.60 -17.48 -2.84
CA ARG A 464 22.56 -16.90 -1.98
C ARG A 464 23.18 -16.04 -0.88
N LYS A 465 22.63 -14.85 -0.65
CA LYS A 465 23.06 -13.99 0.46
C LYS A 465 22.73 -14.68 1.78
N LYS A 466 23.73 -14.87 2.64
CA LYS A 466 23.56 -15.42 3.99
C LYS A 466 23.59 -14.30 5.01
N GLY A 467 22.47 -14.03 5.65
CA GLY A 467 22.31 -13.00 6.68
C GLY A 467 21.64 -13.54 7.95
N LEU A 468 20.88 -12.67 8.62
CA LEU A 468 20.19 -13.02 9.87
C LEU A 468 19.00 -13.95 9.60
N GLY A 469 18.29 -13.78 8.49
CA GLY A 469 17.15 -14.61 8.13
C GLY A 469 17.55 -16.07 7.93
N THR A 470 18.62 -16.30 7.18
CA THR A 470 19.19 -17.64 6.94
C THR A 470 19.69 -18.28 8.23
N LYS A 471 20.33 -17.50 9.13
CA LYS A 471 20.78 -18.03 10.43
C LYS A 471 19.61 -18.47 11.31
N LEU A 472 18.55 -17.64 11.37
CA LEU A 472 17.35 -17.96 12.13
C LEU A 472 16.64 -19.20 11.56
N TYR A 473 16.57 -19.29 10.22
CA TYR A 473 16.03 -20.44 9.53
C TYR A 473 16.76 -21.74 9.90
N MET A 474 18.10 -21.74 9.80
CA MET A 474 18.92 -22.90 10.16
C MET A 474 18.78 -23.28 11.63
N PHE A 475 18.67 -22.29 12.54
CA PHE A 475 18.44 -22.54 13.96
C PHE A 475 17.08 -23.24 14.20
N ILE A 476 16.03 -22.80 13.51
CA ILE A 476 14.70 -23.41 13.62
C ILE A 476 14.70 -24.84 13.04
N LEU A 477 15.33 -25.06 11.89
CA LEU A 477 15.48 -26.40 11.30
C LEU A 477 16.25 -27.36 12.21
N ALA A 478 17.35 -26.89 12.82
CA ALA A 478 18.13 -27.68 13.76
C ALA A 478 17.31 -28.08 14.98
N LYS A 479 16.49 -27.17 15.51
CA LYS A 479 15.61 -27.45 16.65
C LYS A 479 14.49 -28.44 16.31
N ASN A 480 14.03 -28.45 15.06
CA ASN A 480 13.00 -29.36 14.58
C ASN A 480 13.54 -30.71 14.07
N GLY A 481 14.86 -30.94 14.13
CA GLY A 481 15.49 -32.18 13.66
C GLY A 481 15.51 -32.35 12.13
N GLN A 482 15.29 -31.28 11.37
CA GLN A 482 15.17 -31.29 9.90
C GLN A 482 16.42 -30.75 9.19
N ALA A 483 17.50 -30.47 9.91
CA ALA A 483 18.70 -29.85 9.36
C ALA A 483 19.38 -30.66 8.24
N GLY A 484 19.22 -31.99 8.23
CA GLY A 484 19.87 -32.87 7.25
C GLY A 484 19.18 -32.97 5.87
N GLU A 485 17.93 -32.48 5.70
CA GLU A 485 17.17 -32.65 4.45
C GLU A 485 17.28 -31.45 3.49
N LYS A 486 17.78 -30.29 3.93
CA LYS A 486 17.76 -29.03 3.15
C LYS A 486 19.13 -28.35 2.97
N GLU A 487 20.24 -29.00 3.35
CA GLU A 487 21.60 -28.54 3.01
C GLU A 487 21.98 -28.90 1.56
N VAL A 488 21.35 -28.25 0.57
CA VAL A 488 21.85 -28.19 -0.82
C VAL A 488 21.66 -26.79 -1.38
#